data_AF-A0A7J9C0Z7-F1
#
_entry.id   AF-A0A7J9C0Z7-F1
#
_cell.length_a   1.000
_cell.length_b   1.000
_cell.length_c   1.000
_cell.angle_alpha   90.00
_cell.angle_beta   90.00
_cell.angle_gamma   90.00
#
_symmetry.space_group_name_H-M   'P 1'
#
loop_
_entity.id
_entity.type
_entity.pdbx_description
1 polymer ?
#
loop_
_entity_poly.entity_id
_entity_poly.type
_entity_poly.pdbx_seq_one_letter_code
_entity_poly.pdbx_strand_id
1 'polypeptide(L)'
;MVDLYNAGTYNADTRFKAGYLNELERILEKGLPHVMLKAKPNLESMIRTLKRDWAIVYDMLCGKDNSDFGWDKHTQMIVAENVVWNSYISSHKVAG
;
A
#
# COMPACT_ATOMS: atom_id res chain seq x y z
N MET A 1 -6.43 -3.59 -1.58
CA MET A 1 -6.85 -2.47 -2.47
C MET A 1 -7.57 -3.00 -3.71
N VAL A 2 -7.06 -4.07 -4.34
CA VAL A 2 -7.70 -4.77 -5.46
C VAL A 2 -9.09 -5.33 -5.08
N ASP A 3 -9.28 -5.81 -3.85
CA ASP A 3 -10.57 -6.38 -3.42
C ASP A 3 -11.71 -5.35 -3.34
N LEU A 4 -11.39 -4.09 -3.02
CA LEU A 4 -12.36 -2.99 -3.00
C LEU A 4 -12.74 -2.53 -4.40
N TYR A 5 -11.78 -2.58 -5.33
CA TYR A 5 -11.99 -2.30 -6.75
C TYR A 5 -12.89 -3.38 -7.40
N ASN A 6 -12.68 -4.65 -7.02
CA ASN A 6 -13.42 -5.80 -7.53
C ASN A 6 -14.84 -5.94 -6.94
N ALA A 7 -15.12 -5.33 -5.79
CA ALA A 7 -16.45 -5.40 -5.14
C ALA A 7 -17.55 -4.62 -5.88
N GLY A 8 -17.22 -3.81 -6.90
CA GLY A 8 -18.18 -3.18 -7.82
C GLY A 8 -19.11 -2.10 -7.22
N THR A 9 -19.13 -1.91 -5.90
CA THR A 9 -20.10 -1.04 -5.21
C THR A 9 -19.64 0.39 -4.96
N TYR A 10 -18.34 0.69 -5.12
CA TYR A 10 -17.73 1.95 -4.66
C TYR A 10 -16.99 2.75 -5.74
N ASN A 11 -17.14 2.41 -7.02
CA ASN A 11 -16.57 3.16 -8.12
C ASN A 11 -17.49 4.35 -8.47
N ALA A 12 -17.18 5.53 -7.94
CA ALA A 12 -17.59 6.78 -8.56
C ALA A 12 -16.31 7.45 -9.06
N ASP A 13 -16.30 7.80 -10.35
CA ASP A 13 -15.15 8.11 -11.20
C ASP A 13 -14.24 9.27 -10.74
N THR A 14 -14.38 9.76 -9.50
CA THR A 14 -13.43 10.71 -8.90
C THR A 14 -13.59 10.86 -7.37
N ARG A 15 -14.52 10.17 -6.70
CA ARG A 15 -14.72 10.33 -5.25
C ARG A 15 -15.41 9.12 -4.63
N PHE A 16 -14.74 8.46 -3.69
CA PHE A 16 -15.32 7.35 -2.92
C PHE A 16 -16.71 7.72 -2.35
N LYS A 17 -17.71 6.84 -2.54
CA LYS A 17 -19.07 6.99 -1.99
C LYS A 17 -19.03 7.19 -0.47
N ALA A 18 -20.04 7.91 0.05
CA ALA A 18 -20.25 8.03 1.49
C ALA A 18 -20.33 6.64 2.14
N GLY A 19 -19.55 6.41 3.21
CA GLY A 19 -19.47 5.13 3.92
C GLY A 19 -18.23 4.26 3.58
N TYR A 20 -17.44 4.60 2.56
CA TYR A 20 -16.21 3.86 2.21
C TYR A 20 -15.20 3.79 3.37
N LEU A 21 -15.09 4.84 4.18
CA LEU A 21 -14.22 4.85 5.37
C LEU A 21 -14.64 3.79 6.39
N ASN A 22 -15.95 3.60 6.62
CA ASN A 22 -16.45 2.60 7.56
C ASN A 22 -16.20 1.18 7.04
N GLU A 23 -16.31 0.96 5.73
CA GLU A 23 -16.00 -0.35 5.15
C GLU A 23 -14.49 -0.65 5.16
N LEU A 24 -13.67 0.37 4.92
CA LEU A 24 -12.22 0.29 5.07
C LEU A 24 -11.82 -0.05 6.51
N GLU A 25 -12.42 0.61 7.49
CA GLU A 25 -12.22 0.32 8.91
C GLU A 25 -12.46 -1.15 9.20
N ARG A 26 -13.59 -1.72 8.72
CA ARG A 26 -13.91 -3.16 8.90
C ARG A 26 -12.92 -4.10 8.22
N ILE A 27 -12.46 -3.77 7.02
CA ILE A 27 -11.46 -4.59 6.30
C ILE A 27 -10.12 -4.55 7.04
N LEU A 28 -9.72 -3.38 7.54
CA LEU A 28 -8.46 -3.22 8.26
C LEU A 28 -8.53 -3.85 9.65
N GLU A 29 -9.65 -3.80 10.35
CA GLU A 29 -9.85 -4.56 11.60
C GLU A 29 -9.71 -6.07 11.37
N LYS A 30 -10.19 -6.60 10.23
CA LYS A 30 -10.02 -8.02 9.90
C LYS A 30 -8.58 -8.39 9.58
N GLY A 31 -7.86 -7.54 8.84
CA GLY A 31 -6.48 -7.79 8.42
C GLY A 31 -5.44 -7.48 9.51
N LEU A 32 -5.76 -6.54 10.41
CA LEU A 32 -4.91 -6.02 11.47
C LEU A 32 -5.69 -5.94 12.79
N PRO A 33 -6.09 -7.10 13.38
CA PRO A 33 -7.02 -7.17 14.51
C PRO A 33 -6.52 -6.50 15.79
N HIS A 34 -5.24 -6.13 15.86
CA HIS A 34 -4.65 -5.43 17.01
C HIS A 34 -4.57 -3.91 16.84
N VAL A 35 -4.88 -3.37 15.66
CA VAL A 35 -4.78 -1.94 15.41
C VAL A 35 -6.16 -1.33 15.63
N MET A 36 -6.36 -0.68 16.78
CA MET A 36 -7.62 0.01 17.12
C MET A 36 -7.77 1.28 16.26
N LEU A 37 -8.19 1.11 15.00
CA LEU A 37 -8.27 2.17 14.01
C LEU A 37 -9.67 2.78 13.99
N LYS A 38 -9.94 3.81 14.81
CA LYS A 38 -11.14 4.64 14.64
C LYS A 38 -11.22 5.32 13.25
N ALA A 39 -12.41 5.47 12.69
CA ALA A 39 -12.64 6.12 11.40
C ALA A 39 -12.10 7.56 11.26
N LYS A 40 -11.93 8.32 12.36
CA LYS A 40 -11.35 9.68 12.38
C LYS A 40 -10.65 9.97 13.71
N PRO A 41 -9.48 10.66 13.72
CA PRO A 41 -8.72 11.25 12.61
C PRO A 41 -7.65 10.32 11.99
N ASN A 42 -7.52 9.11 12.51
CA ASN A 42 -6.43 8.16 12.27
C ASN A 42 -6.60 7.31 11.00
N LEU A 43 -7.82 7.10 10.50
CA LEU A 43 -8.02 6.32 9.28
C LEU A 43 -7.51 7.05 8.02
N GLU A 44 -7.75 8.36 7.91
CA GLU A 44 -7.28 9.15 6.76
C GLU A 44 -5.75 9.22 6.71
N SER A 45 -5.09 9.43 7.86
CA SER A 45 -3.63 9.45 7.93
C SER A 45 -3.03 8.08 7.59
N MET A 46 -3.63 6.99 8.07
CA MET A 46 -3.20 5.64 7.73
C MET A 46 -3.41 5.32 6.25
N ILE A 47 -4.54 5.69 5.65
CA ILE A 47 -4.75 5.51 4.20
C ILE A 47 -3.69 6.26 3.40
N ARG A 48 -3.33 7.49 3.83
CA ARG A 48 -2.26 8.25 3.19
C ARG A 48 -0.92 7.54 3.32
N THR A 49 -0.58 7.00 4.49
CA THR A 49 0.64 6.21 4.70
C THR A 49 0.64 4.95 3.83
N LEU A 50 -0.42 4.16 3.85
CA LEU A 50 -0.56 2.94 3.05
C LEU A 50 -0.44 3.22 1.54
N LYS A 51 -1.01 4.33 1.05
CA LYS A 51 -0.85 4.73 -0.35
C LYS A 51 0.59 5.08 -0.70
N ARG A 52 1.29 5.79 0.19
CA ARG A 52 2.71 6.14 0.00
C ARG A 52 3.57 4.88 0.00
N ASP A 53 3.40 4.00 0.97
CA ASP A 53 4.18 2.78 1.10
C ASP A 53 3.90 1.82 -0.07
N TRP A 54 2.64 1.70 -0.49
CA TRP A 54 2.27 0.91 -1.67
C TRP A 54 2.87 1.46 -2.96
N ALA A 55 2.94 2.79 -3.12
CA ALA A 55 3.58 3.39 -4.29
C ALA A 55 5.07 3.02 -4.37
N ILE A 56 5.76 2.98 -3.23
CA ILE A 56 7.17 2.54 -3.15
C ILE A 56 7.29 1.06 -3.52
N VAL A 57 6.47 0.20 -2.93
CA VAL A 57 6.47 -1.24 -3.24
C VAL A 57 6.15 -1.51 -4.71
N TYR A 58 5.18 -0.79 -5.26
CA TYR A 58 4.82 -0.92 -6.67
C TYR A 58 5.94 -0.45 -7.59
N ASP A 59 6.60 0.66 -7.25
CA ASP A 59 7.77 1.14 -7.99
C ASP A 59 8.93 0.15 -7.94
N MET A 60 9.17 -0.51 -6.80
CA MET A 60 10.16 -1.59 -6.72
C MET A 60 9.78 -2.77 -7.62
N LEU A 61 8.52 -3.23 -7.61
CA LEU A 61 8.13 -4.44 -8.35
C LEU A 61 7.89 -4.22 -9.86
N CYS A 62 7.42 -3.04 -10.23
CA CYS A 62 6.92 -2.73 -11.58
C CYS A 62 7.67 -1.56 -12.25
N GLY A 63 8.63 -0.95 -11.55
CA GLY A 63 9.43 0.16 -12.07
C GLY A 63 10.29 -0.28 -13.24
N LYS A 64 10.43 0.60 -14.23
CA LYS A 64 11.07 0.31 -15.52
C LYS A 64 12.53 -0.16 -15.39
N ASP A 65 13.21 0.28 -14.34
CA ASP A 65 14.62 -0.03 -14.04
C ASP A 65 14.79 -0.92 -12.80
N ASN A 66 13.69 -1.48 -12.26
CA ASN A 66 13.65 -2.23 -11.00
C ASN A 66 13.26 -3.71 -11.20
N SER A 67 13.54 -4.29 -12.37
CA SER A 67 13.19 -5.70 -12.70
C SER A 67 13.77 -6.75 -11.75
N ASP A 68 14.77 -6.36 -10.97
CA ASP A 68 15.55 -7.26 -10.12
C ASP A 68 14.98 -7.36 -8.69
N PHE A 69 13.90 -6.62 -8.39
CA PHE A 69 13.11 -6.82 -7.19
C PHE A 69 12.05 -7.90 -7.41
N GLY A 70 11.96 -8.82 -6.45
CA GLY A 70 10.95 -9.86 -6.40
C GLY A 70 10.02 -9.72 -5.21
N TRP A 71 8.90 -10.46 -5.26
CA TRP A 71 7.98 -10.64 -4.14
C TRP A 71 8.10 -12.06 -3.60
N ASP A 72 8.52 -12.21 -2.35
CA ASP A 72 8.46 -13.50 -1.67
C ASP A 72 7.05 -13.75 -1.13
N LYS A 73 6.38 -14.74 -1.72
CA LYS A 73 5.02 -15.14 -1.31
C LYS A 73 4.98 -15.77 0.08
N HIS A 74 6.10 -16.31 0.59
CA HIS A 74 6.11 -16.96 1.90
C HIS A 74 6.22 -15.94 3.03
N THR A 75 7.17 -15.00 2.93
CA THR A 75 7.34 -13.95 3.93
C THR A 75 6.44 -12.73 3.68
N GLN A 76 5.82 -12.62 2.51
CA GLN A 76 5.06 -11.44 2.06
C GLN A 76 5.94 -10.18 2.07
N MET A 77 7.17 -10.29 1.57
CA MET A 77 8.17 -9.21 1.57
C MET A 77 8.82 -9.01 0.20
N ILE A 78 9.37 -7.81 0.00
CA ILE A 78 10.22 -7.48 -1.14
C ILE A 78 11.60 -8.10 -0.93
N VAL A 79 12.09 -8.81 -1.95
CA VAL A 79 13.40 -9.47 -1.94
C VAL A 79 14.21 -9.01 -3.14
N ALA A 80 15.49 -8.76 -2.93
CA ALA A 80 16.45 -8.42 -3.97
C ALA A 80 17.87 -8.61 -3.42
N GLU A 81 18.86 -8.66 -4.31
CA GLU A 81 20.26 -8.66 -3.90
C GLU A 81 20.66 -7.34 -3.24
N ASN A 82 21.65 -7.38 -2.35
CA ASN A 82 22.14 -6.17 -1.65
C ASN A 82 22.58 -5.07 -2.62
N VAL A 83 23.14 -5.44 -3.78
CA VAL A 83 23.56 -4.47 -4.81
C VAL A 83 22.37 -3.72 -5.41
N VAL A 84 21.24 -4.40 -5.60
CA VAL A 84 19.98 -3.83 -6.10
C VAL A 84 19.39 -2.89 -5.06
N TRP A 85 19.34 -3.31 -3.77
CA TRP A 85 18.91 -2.44 -2.67
C TRP A 85 19.74 -1.16 -2.56
N ASN A 86 21.07 -1.27 -2.60
CA ASN A 86 21.98 -0.13 -2.51
C ASN A 86 21.83 0.82 -3.70
N SER A 87 21.64 0.29 -4.90
CA SER A 87 21.37 1.07 -6.10
C SER A 87 20.05 1.84 -5.98
N TYR A 88 18.97 1.16 -5.59
CA TYR A 88 17.65 1.75 -5.40
C TYR A 88 17.65 2.87 -4.36
N ILE A 89 18.25 2.64 -3.19
CA ILE A 89 18.34 3.65 -2.12
C ILE A 89 19.15 4.87 -2.58
N SER A 90 20.19 4.66 -3.39
CA SER A 90 21.04 5.75 -3.90
C SER A 90 20.34 6.61 -4.94
N SER A 91 19.50 6.01 -5.81
CA SER A 91 18.72 6.72 -6.83
C SER A 91 17.44 7.36 -6.26
N HIS A 92 16.83 6.72 -5.27
CA HIS A 92 15.63 7.18 -4.58
C HIS A 92 16.02 7.77 -3.22
N LYS A 93 16.87 8.80 -3.23
CA LYS A 93 17.11 9.61 -2.03
C LYS A 93 15.77 10.15 -1.57
N VAL A 94 15.21 9.55 -0.52
CA VAL A 94 14.02 10.04 0.14
C VAL A 94 14.34 11.47 0.56
N ALA A 95 13.71 12.46 -0.07
CA ALA A 95 13.68 13.80 0.48
C ALA A 95 13.07 13.65 1.88
N GLY A 96 13.91 13.81 2.90
CA GLY A 96 13.56 13.68 4.31
C GLY A 96 12.45 14.64 4.71
#